data_AF-A0A7K2YBP2-F1
#
_entry.id   AF-A0A7K2YBP2-F1
#
_cell.length_a   1.000
_cell.length_b   1.000
_cell.length_c   1.000
_cell.angle_alpha   90.00
_cell.angle_beta   90.00
_cell.angle_gamma   90.00
#
_symmetry.space_group_name_H-M   'P 1'
#
loop_
_entity.id
_entity.type
_entity.pdbx_description
1 polymer ?
#
loop_
_entity_poly.entity_id
_entity_poly.type
_entity_poly.pdbx_seq_one_letter_code
_entity_poly.pdbx_strand_id
1 'polypeptide(L)' 'MRLIADGTTAASRAVLMNELETDDGYAFELERPLFLAVGDRIGFEDGDLVVARASGERLRPGGSWATRCRLGYRHPTAPV' A
#
# COMPACT_ATOMS: atom_id res chain seq x y z
N MET A 1 -1.95 -9.74 6.60
CA MET A 1 -2.17 -9.84 5.14
C MET A 1 -1.57 -8.60 4.52
N ARG A 2 -0.71 -8.78 3.51
CA ARG A 2 0.04 -7.73 2.84
C ARG A 2 -0.35 -7.71 1.36
N LEU A 3 -0.50 -6.52 0.79
CA LEU A 3 -0.76 -6.31 -0.63
C LEU A 3 0.43 -5.56 -1.24
N ILE A 4 0.88 -5.96 -2.44
CA ILE A 4 1.84 -5.18 -3.22
C ILE A 4 1.05 -4.25 -4.14
N ALA A 5 1.34 -2.95 -4.09
CA ALA A 5 0.63 -1.95 -4.87
C ALA A 5 1.60 -1.08 -5.67
N ASP A 6 1.29 -0.90 -6.96
CA ASP A 6 2.17 -0.24 -7.94
C ASP A 6 1.79 1.24 -8.18
N GLY A 7 0.99 1.82 -7.27
CA GLY A 7 0.57 3.23 -7.33
C GLY A 7 -0.92 3.48 -7.58
N THR A 8 -1.60 2.65 -8.39
CA THR A 8 -3.08 2.71 -8.55
C THR A 8 -3.65 1.33 -8.86
N THR A 9 -3.84 0.49 -7.84
CA THR A 9 -4.27 -0.92 -8.03
C THR A 9 -5.74 -1.11 -7.69
N ALA A 10 -6.51 -1.72 -8.59
CA ALA A 10 -7.87 -2.18 -8.28
C ALA A 10 -7.83 -3.51 -7.52
N ALA A 11 -8.56 -3.61 -6.43
CA ALA A 11 -8.73 -4.86 -5.70
C ALA A 11 -9.53 -5.85 -6.56
N SER A 12 -8.88 -6.94 -6.98
CA SER A 12 -9.50 -8.02 -7.76
C SER A 12 -10.31 -8.99 -6.91
N ARG A 13 -10.15 -8.94 -5.58
CA ARG A 13 -10.88 -9.74 -4.58
C ARG A 13 -11.13 -8.93 -3.32
N ALA A 14 -12.13 -9.33 -2.55
CA ALA A 14 -12.33 -8.78 -1.22
C ALA A 14 -11.17 -9.16 -0.28
N VAL A 15 -10.61 -8.20 0.44
CA VAL A 15 -9.47 -8.42 1.33
C VAL A 15 -9.54 -7.51 2.56
N LEU A 16 -9.20 -8.09 3.72
CA LEU A 16 -8.90 -7.34 4.94
C LEU A 16 -7.38 -7.21 5.08
N MET A 17 -6.88 -5.99 5.20
CA MET A 17 -5.45 -5.69 5.26
C MET A 17 -5.10 -4.84 6.47
N ASN A 18 -3.88 -5.03 6.96
CA ASN A 18 -3.29 -4.23 8.03
C ASN A 18 -2.11 -3.41 7.53
N GLU A 19 -1.54 -3.78 6.38
CA GLU A 19 -0.41 -3.08 5.77
C GLU A 19 -0.44 -3.25 4.26
N LEU A 20 0.17 -2.29 3.57
CA LEU A 20 0.46 -2.33 2.14
C LEU A 20 1.96 -2.21 1.95
N GLU A 21 2.52 -2.90 0.97
CA GLU A 21 3.91 -2.69 0.57
C GLU A 21 3.95 -2.18 -0.87
N THR A 22 4.77 -1.18 -1.11
CA THR A 22 5.05 -0.64 -2.44
C THR A 22 6.14 -1.48 -3.12
N ASP A 23 6.22 -1.37 -4.43
CA ASP A 23 7.19 -2.10 -5.25
C ASP A 23 8.66 -1.75 -4.92
N ASP A 24 8.91 -0.51 -4.51
CA ASP A 24 10.19 0.00 -4.00
C ASP A 24 10.55 -0.50 -2.58
N GLY A 25 9.67 -1.28 -1.95
CA GLY A 25 9.93 -2.00 -0.70
C GLY A 25 9.58 -1.24 0.59
N TYR A 26 8.94 -0.08 0.51
CA TYR A 26 8.37 0.60 1.67
C TYR A 26 7.01 0.00 2.06
N ALA A 27 6.73 -0.04 3.36
CA ALA A 27 5.43 -0.50 3.86
C ALA A 27 4.64 0.66 4.45
N PHE A 28 3.35 0.72 4.17
CA PHE A 28 2.39 1.58 4.85
C PHE A 28 1.60 0.74 5.86
N GLU A 29 1.81 0.99 7.14
CA GLU A 29 1.11 0.31 8.23
C GLU A 29 -0.17 1.08 8.57
N LEU A 30 -1.32 0.42 8.53
CA LEU A 30 -2.61 1.03 8.83
C LEU A 30 -2.83 1.11 10.35
N GLU A 31 -3.37 2.22 10.83
CA GLU A 31 -3.77 2.36 12.24
C GLU A 31 -4.85 1.34 12.65
N ARG A 32 -5.70 0.93 11.69
CA ARG A 32 -6.72 -0.09 11.87
C ARG A 32 -6.87 -0.93 10.60
N PRO A 33 -7.32 -2.20 10.73
CA PRO A 33 -7.60 -3.03 9.57
C PRO A 33 -8.54 -2.34 8.57
N LEU A 34 -8.17 -2.34 7.30
CA LEU A 34 -8.96 -1.79 6.20
C LEU A 34 -9.52 -2.94 5.37
N PHE A 35 -10.83 -2.90 5.12
CA PHE A 35 -11.47 -3.79 4.16
C PHE A 35 -11.51 -3.12 2.78
N LEU A 36 -11.03 -3.82 1.75
CA LEU A 36 -11.22 -3.46 0.35
C LEU A 36 -12.20 -4.44 -0.28
N ALA A 37 -13.23 -3.91 -0.93
CA ALA A 37 -14.14 -4.68 -1.75
C ALA A 37 -13.60 -4.83 -3.17
N VAL A 38 -14.17 -5.75 -3.94
CA VAL A 38 -13.86 -5.89 -5.36
C VAL A 38 -14.16 -4.58 -6.08
N GLY A 39 -13.20 -4.09 -6.88
CA GLY A 39 -13.33 -2.87 -7.66
C GLY A 39 -12.91 -1.60 -6.93
N ASP A 40 -12.68 -1.63 -5.62
CA ASP A 40 -12.04 -0.53 -4.91
C ASP A 40 -10.63 -0.32 -5.46
N ARG A 41 -10.21 0.93 -5.59
CA ARG A 41 -8.87 1.31 -6.06
C ARG A 41 -8.09 1.96 -4.93
N ILE A 42 -6.83 1.59 -4.81
CA ILE A 42 -5.92 2.18 -3.84
C ILE A 42 -4.79 2.90 -4.54
N GLY A 43 -4.31 3.99 -3.94
CA GLY A 43 -3.12 4.70 -4.35
C GLY A 43 -2.58 5.55 -3.21
N PHE A 44 -1.51 6.28 -3.45
CA PHE A 44 -0.93 7.20 -2.48
C PHE A 44 -0.95 8.63 -3.02
N GLU A 45 -1.34 9.58 -2.17
CA GLU A 45 -1.30 11.01 -2.47
C GLU A 45 -0.68 11.76 -1.30
N ASP A 46 0.34 12.57 -1.57
CA ASP A 46 1.04 13.36 -0.54
C ASP A 46 1.56 12.51 0.63
N GLY A 47 1.84 11.23 0.40
CA GLY A 47 2.28 10.27 1.41
C GLY A 47 1.16 9.58 2.17
N ASP A 48 -0.10 9.91 1.93
CA ASP A 48 -1.26 9.25 2.54
C ASP A 48 -1.83 8.16 1.64
N LEU A 49 -2.31 7.07 2.24
CA LEU A 49 -3.12 6.09 1.53
C LEU A 49 -4.47 6.70 1.14
N VAL A 50 -4.85 6.52 -0.11
CA VAL A 50 -6.14 6.91 -0.65
C VAL A 50 -6.87 5.69 -1.20
N VAL A 51 -8.14 5.57 -0.84
CA VAL A 51 -9.03 4.53 -1.36
C VAL A 51 -10.17 5.19 -2.10
N ALA A 52 -10.26 4.93 -3.41
CA ALA A 52 -11.44 5.24 -4.20
C ALA A 52 -12.35 4.00 -4.20
N ARG A 53 -13.49 4.08 -3.51
CA ARG A 53 -14.47 3.02 -3.44
C ARG A 53 -15.17 2.86 -4.79
N ALA A 54 -15.57 1.64 -5.11
CA ALA A 54 -16.40 1.38 -6.29
C ALA A 54 -17.74 2.14 -6.26
N SER A 55 -18.21 2.50 -5.05
CA SER A 55 -19.39 3.36 -4.85
C SER A 55 -19.18 4.84 -5.24
N GLY A 56 -17.95 5.24 -5.54
CA GLY A 56 -17.57 6.64 -5.80
C GLY A 56 -17.13 7.41 -4.55
N GLU A 57 -17.25 6.83 -3.36
CA GLU A 57 -16.70 7.41 -2.13
C GLU A 57 -15.17 7.42 -2.15
N ARG A 58 -14.56 8.43 -1.52
CA ARG A 58 -13.11 8.52 -1.37
C ARG A 58 -12.73 8.59 0.11
N LEU A 59 -11.81 7.73 0.52
CA LEU A 59 -11.34 7.62 1.90
C LEU A 59 -9.84 7.86 1.99
N ARG A 60 -9.42 8.37 3.14
CA ARG A 60 -8.01 8.52 3.54
C ARG A 60 -7.77 7.80 4.86
N PRO A 61 -7.47 6.48 4.83
CA PRO A 61 -7.18 5.72 6.04
C PRO A 61 -5.92 6.24 6.73
N GLY A 62 -5.97 6.37 8.06
CA GLY A 62 -4.80 6.70 8.86
C GLY A 62 -3.78 5.56 8.87
N GLY A 63 -2.50 5.93 8.92
CA GLY A 63 -1.39 5.00 8.94
C GLY A 63 -0.05 5.73 8.91
N SER A 64 1.04 4.95 8.86
CA SER A 64 2.40 5.48 8.82
C SER A 64 3.31 4.64 7.93
N TRP A 65 4.33 5.29 7.38
CA TRP A 65 5.36 4.61 6.60
C TRP A 65 6.38 3.92 7.51
N ALA A 66 6.70 2.68 7.17
CA ALA A 66 7.73 1.87 7.77
C ALA A 66 8.71 1.38 6.70
N THR A 67 10.01 1.51 6.98
CA THR A 67 11.04 0.86 6.16
C THR A 67 11.18 -0.59 6.61
N ARG A 68 10.88 -1.54 5.73
CA ARG A 68 11.17 -2.95 6.01
C ARG A 68 12.61 -3.22 5.57
N CYS A 69 13.52 -3.33 6.53
CA CYS A 69 14.86 -3.86 6.27
C CYS A 69 14.73 -5.31 5.79
N ARG A 70 14.60 -5.53 4.48
CA ARG A 70 14.70 -6.88 3.93
C ARG A 70 16.17 -7.30 4.03
N LEU A 71 16.45 -8.34 4.83
CA LEU A 71 17.69 -9.10 4.75
C LEU A 71 17.81 -9.64 3.31
N GLY A 72 18.54 -8.92 2.44
CA GLY A 72 18.72 -9.30 1.03
C GLY A 72 18.80 -8.16 0.02
N TYR A 73 18.49 -6.90 0.39
CA TYR A 73 18.74 -5.78 -0.52
C TYR A 73 20.25 -5.50 -0.58
N ARG A 74 20.96 -6.13 -1.52
CA ARG A 74 22.31 -5.69 -1.88
C ARG A 74 22.16 -4.33 -2.55
N HIS A 75 22.69 -3.30 -1.89
CA HIS A 75 22.94 -2.00 -2.50
C HIS A 75 23.59 -2.22 -3.87
N PRO A 76 23.09 -1.65 -4.98
CA PRO A 76 23.85 -1.60 -6.22
C PRO A 76 25.09 -0.76 -5.90
N THR A 77 26.25 -1.39 -5.79
CA THR A 77 27.52 -0.66 -5.66
C THR A 77 27.61 0.31 -6.83
N ALA A 78 27.69 1.60 -6.55
CA ALA A 78 27.98 2.62 -7.54
C ALA A 78 29.29 2.24 -8.27
N PRO A 79 29.37 2.40 -9.60
CA PRO A 79 30.62 2.13 -10.31
C PRO A 79 31.66 3.17 -9.87
N VAL A 80 32.88 2.65 -9.65
CA VAL A 80 34.11 3.39 -9.34
C VAL A 80 34.51 4.38 -10.42
#